data_AF-A0A1Y5K481-F1
#
_entry.id   AF-A0A1Y5K481-F1
#
_cell.length_a   1.000
_cell.length_b   1.000
_cell.length_c   1.000
_cell.angle_alpha   90.00
_cell.angle_beta   90.00
_cell.angle_gamma   90.00
#
_symmetry.space_group_name_H-M   'P 1'
#
loop_
_entity.id
_entity.type
_entity.pdbx_description
1 polymer ?
#
loop_
_entity_poly.entity_id
_entity_poly.type
_entity_poly.pdbx_seq_one_letter_code
_entity_poly.pdbx_strand_id
1 'polypeptide(L)'
;MSKRMIQVTVLLIFIASLVIFKTATYVKQKNVSNHLVSQIKTRIALDLPRLDLSNTFLKHSGNDAAVKDYIESINNAIAPRSNMRLVAIGDVLFLHNDLTQYEHIERHLLTSDENIVVKFHVEQRFWQRNDVFILIILAGVAIGFGCWAKQINNSKSGENSKRKDAAILKDPEPLKLIINLNTKTVVNSKNPEVSVVLANKPLCFYLALIDFCIDNPDVLLNQNKDVPEELLEIANKYFYRLTELGHTIRKRPNFTNSLEKTLSEIRAALDEVLIAHPESKGVYYPPKAHGEGSRSRLHSYGLSQISSDDIEVVGK
;
A
#
# COMPACT_ATOMS: atom_id res chain seq x y z
N MET A 1 4.17 -11.51 -7.86
CA MET A 1 2.69 -11.55 -7.96
C MET A 1 2.29 -12.11 -9.32
N SER A 2 1.37 -13.08 -9.39
CA SER A 2 0.99 -13.68 -10.69
C SER A 2 0.21 -12.69 -11.56
N LYS A 3 0.31 -12.80 -12.90
CA LYS A 3 -0.44 -11.92 -13.83
C LYS A 3 -1.94 -11.89 -13.52
N ARG A 4 -2.50 -13.04 -13.12
CA ARG A 4 -3.90 -13.19 -12.70
C ARG A 4 -4.21 -12.43 -11.42
N MET A 5 -3.31 -12.43 -10.42
CA MET A 5 -3.51 -11.63 -9.21
C MET A 5 -3.52 -10.13 -9.51
N ILE A 6 -2.64 -9.62 -10.37
CA ILE A 6 -2.62 -8.20 -10.75
C ILE A 6 -3.94 -7.80 -11.43
N GLN A 7 -4.45 -8.62 -12.34
CA GLN A 7 -5.74 -8.39 -13.00
C GLN A 7 -6.90 -8.36 -11.99
N VAL A 8 -6.92 -9.30 -11.03
CA VAL A 8 -7.94 -9.34 -9.97
C VAL A 8 -7.85 -8.11 -9.07
N THR A 9 -6.65 -7.67 -8.69
CA THR A 9 -6.45 -6.47 -7.87
C THR A 9 -6.91 -5.20 -8.61
N VAL A 10 -6.58 -5.05 -9.89
CA VAL A 10 -7.03 -3.92 -10.72
C VAL A 10 -8.57 -3.90 -10.82
N LEU A 11 -9.18 -5.07 -11.04
CA LEU A 11 -10.64 -5.19 -11.10
C LEU A 11 -11.29 -4.82 -9.77
N LEU A 12 -10.73 -5.26 -8.64
CA LEU A 12 -11.23 -4.93 -7.30
C LEU A 12 -11.14 -3.43 -7.02
N ILE A 13 -10.02 -2.78 -7.37
CA ILE A 13 -9.86 -1.34 -7.21
C ILE A 13 -10.88 -0.59 -8.07
N PHE A 14 -11.07 -1.02 -9.32
CA PHE A 14 -12.07 -0.43 -10.21
C PHE A 14 -13.49 -0.56 -9.63
N ILE A 15 -13.90 -1.75 -9.20
CA ILE A 15 -15.22 -1.97 -8.60
C ILE A 15 -15.39 -1.13 -7.33
N ALA A 16 -14.40 -1.12 -6.43
CA ALA A 16 -14.45 -0.32 -5.21
C ALA A 16 -14.63 1.17 -5.51
N SER A 17 -13.87 1.68 -6.47
CA SER A 17 -13.96 3.08 -6.89
C SER A 17 -15.29 3.43 -7.58
N LEU A 18 -15.89 2.50 -8.33
CA LEU A 18 -17.25 2.66 -8.88
C LEU A 18 -18.30 2.77 -7.78
N VAL A 19 -18.21 1.92 -6.76
CA VAL A 19 -19.14 1.94 -5.62
C VAL A 19 -19.02 3.26 -4.87
N ILE A 20 -17.79 3.70 -4.58
CA ILE A 20 -17.54 4.99 -3.92
C ILE A 20 -18.09 6.15 -4.76
N PHE A 21 -17.83 6.16 -6.07
CA PHE A 21 -18.34 7.19 -6.95
C PHE A 21 -19.87 7.24 -6.96
N LYS A 22 -20.54 6.09 -7.15
CA LYS A 22 -22.01 6.04 -7.24
C LYS A 22 -22.69 6.39 -5.93
N THR A 23 -22.14 5.97 -4.80
CA THR A 23 -22.63 6.37 -3.47
C THR A 23 -22.47 7.87 -3.25
N ALA A 24 -21.31 8.44 -3.60
CA ALA A 24 -21.08 9.88 -3.50
C ALA A 24 -22.04 10.70 -4.39
N THR A 25 -22.26 10.29 -5.64
CA THR A 25 -23.20 10.97 -6.54
C THR A 25 -24.64 10.87 -6.05
N TYR A 26 -25.03 9.72 -5.50
CA TYR A 26 -26.35 9.51 -4.94
C TYR A 26 -26.60 10.42 -3.72
N VAL A 27 -25.66 10.47 -2.78
CA VAL A 27 -25.75 11.37 -1.62
C VAL A 27 -25.82 12.84 -2.05
N LYS A 28 -24.98 13.24 -3.01
CA LYS A 28 -25.00 14.60 -3.56
C LYS A 28 -26.36 14.94 -4.18
N GLN A 29 -26.91 14.06 -5.01
CA GLN A 29 -28.21 14.26 -5.66
C GLN A 29 -29.35 14.35 -4.65
N LYS A 30 -29.32 13.51 -3.60
CA LYS A 30 -30.29 13.55 -2.51
C LYS A 30 -30.22 14.87 -1.75
N ASN A 31 -29.03 15.36 -1.45
CA ASN A 31 -28.84 16.63 -0.75
C ASN A 31 -29.32 17.83 -1.57
N VAL A 32 -29.00 17.88 -2.86
CA VAL A 32 -29.49 18.94 -3.76
C VAL A 32 -31.01 18.92 -3.85
N SER A 33 -31.62 17.74 -4.00
CA SER A 33 -33.08 17.60 -4.07
C SER A 33 -33.73 18.07 -2.77
N ASN A 34 -33.21 17.66 -1.61
CA ASN A 34 -33.71 18.12 -0.31
C ASN A 34 -33.58 19.63 -0.11
N HIS A 35 -32.47 20.24 -0.56
CA HIS A 35 -32.27 21.68 -0.48
C HIS A 35 -33.29 22.43 -1.35
N LEU A 36 -33.50 21.98 -2.59
CA LEU A 36 -34.50 22.56 -3.50
C LEU A 36 -35.92 22.42 -2.93
N VAL A 37 -36.27 21.24 -2.41
CA VAL A 37 -37.55 21.02 -1.72
C VAL A 37 -37.73 21.99 -0.55
N SER A 38 -36.68 22.21 0.26
CA SER A 38 -36.74 23.16 1.37
C SER A 38 -36.97 24.60 0.88
N GLN A 39 -36.25 25.03 -0.15
CA GLN A 39 -36.41 26.37 -0.73
C GLN A 39 -37.82 26.59 -1.29
N ILE A 40 -38.36 25.61 -2.01
CA ILE A 40 -39.72 25.69 -2.56
C ILE A 40 -40.74 25.67 -1.42
N LYS A 41 -40.55 24.82 -0.41
CA LYS A 41 -41.41 24.81 0.78
C LYS A 41 -41.43 26.20 1.45
N THR A 42 -40.28 26.83 1.67
CA THR A 42 -40.21 28.18 2.23
C THR A 42 -40.90 29.20 1.33
N ARG A 43 -40.75 29.09 0.01
CA ARG A 43 -41.42 29.97 -0.94
C ARG A 43 -42.95 29.81 -0.90
N ILE A 44 -43.45 28.58 -0.91
CA ILE A 44 -44.87 28.27 -0.77
C ILE A 44 -45.40 28.80 0.56
N ALA A 45 -44.65 28.63 1.66
CA ALA A 45 -45.04 29.16 2.96
C ALA A 45 -45.20 30.70 2.96
N LEU A 46 -44.32 31.42 2.26
CA LEU A 46 -44.39 32.88 2.13
C LEU A 46 -45.55 33.33 1.23
N ASP A 47 -45.83 32.59 0.16
CA ASP A 47 -46.90 32.89 -0.78
C ASP A 47 -48.27 32.33 -0.32
N LEU A 48 -48.29 31.52 0.74
CA LEU A 48 -49.47 30.80 1.22
C LEU A 48 -50.69 31.68 1.46
N PRO A 49 -50.60 32.88 2.06
CA PRO A 49 -51.76 33.75 2.26
C PRO A 49 -52.40 34.26 0.96
N ARG A 50 -51.65 34.17 -0.16
CA ARG A 50 -52.13 34.55 -1.51
C ARG A 50 -52.68 33.35 -2.28
N LEU A 51 -52.40 32.13 -1.81
CA LEU A 51 -52.91 30.90 -2.38
C LEU A 51 -54.28 30.64 -1.75
N ASP A 52 -55.32 30.80 -2.56
CA ASP A 52 -56.70 30.62 -2.16
C ASP A 52 -57.04 29.13 -2.07
N LEU A 53 -56.53 28.46 -1.03
CA LEU A 53 -56.70 27.02 -0.83
C LEU A 53 -58.08 26.70 -0.24
N SER A 54 -58.62 25.54 -0.60
CA SER A 54 -59.84 25.01 0.01
C SER A 54 -59.62 24.77 1.50
N ASN A 55 -60.60 25.15 2.33
CA ASN A 55 -60.56 24.95 3.77
C ASN A 55 -61.89 24.36 4.24
N THR A 56 -61.82 23.14 4.78
CA THR A 56 -63.03 22.40 5.17
C THR A 56 -63.68 23.01 6.42
N PHE A 57 -62.87 23.54 7.34
CA PHE A 57 -63.35 24.20 8.56
C PHE A 57 -64.10 25.51 8.26
N LEU A 58 -63.59 26.30 7.31
CA LEU A 58 -64.18 27.57 6.88
C LEU A 58 -65.25 27.41 5.78
N LYS A 59 -65.54 26.18 5.34
CA LYS A 59 -66.42 25.87 4.18
C LYS A 59 -66.05 26.67 2.93
N HIS A 60 -64.76 26.90 2.74
CA HIS A 60 -64.23 27.65 1.63
C HIS A 60 -63.75 26.70 0.54
N SER A 61 -64.27 26.85 -0.67
CA SER A 61 -63.96 25.92 -1.78
C SER A 61 -62.61 26.20 -2.46
N GLY A 62 -61.97 27.34 -2.16
CA GLY A 62 -60.70 27.73 -2.77
C GLY A 62 -60.78 28.01 -4.27
N ASN A 63 -59.62 28.28 -4.88
CA ASN A 63 -59.44 28.55 -6.30
C ASN A 63 -58.37 27.62 -6.90
N ASP A 64 -58.80 26.43 -7.30
CA ASP A 64 -57.94 25.40 -7.90
C ASP A 64 -57.19 25.87 -9.16
N ALA A 65 -57.81 26.77 -9.95
CA ALA A 65 -57.19 27.28 -11.18
C ALA A 65 -55.96 28.14 -10.85
N ALA A 66 -56.10 29.07 -9.89
CA ALA A 66 -54.99 29.90 -9.44
C ALA A 66 -53.86 29.08 -8.81
N VAL A 67 -54.20 28.00 -8.08
CA VAL A 67 -53.21 27.08 -7.50
C VAL A 67 -52.47 26.29 -8.59
N LYS A 68 -53.17 25.84 -9.64
CA LYS A 68 -52.55 25.17 -10.79
C LYS A 68 -51.61 26.10 -11.56
N ASP A 69 -52.03 27.33 -11.84
CA ASP A 69 -51.19 28.34 -12.51
C ASP A 69 -49.93 28.66 -11.66
N TYR A 70 -50.09 28.71 -10.34
CA TYR A 70 -48.96 28.87 -9.43
C TYR A 70 -47.99 27.69 -9.48
N ILE A 71 -48.50 26.44 -9.44
CA ILE A 71 -47.68 25.24 -9.58
C ILE A 71 -46.95 25.23 -10.93
N GLU A 72 -47.60 25.64 -12.02
CA GLU A 72 -46.99 25.76 -13.34
C GLU A 72 -45.86 26.81 -13.35
N SER A 73 -46.08 27.97 -12.73
CA SER A 73 -45.06 29.03 -12.63
C SER A 73 -43.80 28.55 -11.89
N ILE A 74 -43.98 27.79 -10.81
CA ILE A 74 -42.89 27.17 -10.05
C ILE A 74 -42.18 26.11 -10.89
N ASN A 75 -42.93 25.25 -11.57
CA ASN A 75 -42.37 24.21 -12.42
C ASN A 75 -41.56 24.79 -13.59
N ASN A 76 -42.02 25.88 -14.21
CA ASN A 76 -41.30 26.59 -15.27
C ASN A 76 -39.99 27.21 -14.77
N ALA A 77 -39.96 27.71 -13.53
CA ALA A 77 -38.74 28.24 -12.91
C ALA A 77 -37.72 27.13 -12.55
N ILE A 78 -38.18 25.92 -12.24
CA ILE A 78 -37.35 24.80 -11.76
C ILE A 78 -36.89 23.88 -12.89
N ALA A 79 -37.70 23.70 -13.94
CA ALA A 79 -37.44 22.83 -15.08
C ALA A 79 -36.03 22.97 -15.70
N PRO A 80 -35.46 24.18 -15.90
CA PRO A 80 -34.12 24.29 -16.46
C PRO A 80 -32.99 23.88 -15.50
N ARG A 81 -33.28 23.76 -14.19
CA ARG A 81 -32.27 23.57 -13.14
C ARG A 81 -32.34 22.19 -12.48
N SER A 82 -33.43 21.45 -12.64
CA SER A 82 -33.58 20.14 -12.02
C SER A 82 -34.64 19.27 -12.70
N ASN A 83 -34.54 17.96 -12.47
CA ASN A 83 -35.54 16.99 -12.90
C ASN A 83 -36.67 16.81 -11.86
N MET A 84 -36.93 17.85 -11.06
CA MET A 84 -37.96 17.83 -10.03
C MET A 84 -39.16 18.66 -10.48
N ARG A 85 -40.36 18.19 -10.16
CA ARG A 85 -41.63 18.88 -10.42
C ARG A 85 -42.47 18.92 -9.17
N LEU A 86 -43.11 20.05 -8.94
CA LEU A 86 -44.17 20.21 -7.95
C LEU A 86 -45.47 19.66 -8.55
N VAL A 87 -46.13 18.75 -7.82
CA VAL A 87 -47.28 18.00 -8.35
C VAL A 87 -48.56 18.32 -7.59
N ALA A 88 -48.48 18.67 -6.31
CA ALA A 88 -49.64 19.01 -5.50
C ALA A 88 -49.32 20.01 -4.39
N ILE A 89 -50.31 20.85 -4.07
CA ILE A 89 -50.38 21.69 -2.88
C ILE A 89 -51.77 21.49 -2.26
N GLY A 90 -51.84 20.98 -1.03
CA GLY A 90 -53.10 20.65 -0.39
C GLY A 90 -53.86 19.57 -1.18
N ASP A 91 -55.14 19.83 -1.46
CA ASP A 91 -56.03 18.92 -2.19
C ASP A 91 -55.97 19.12 -3.72
N VAL A 92 -55.24 20.14 -4.20
CA VAL A 92 -55.14 20.47 -5.63
C VAL A 92 -54.02 19.69 -6.31
N LEU A 93 -54.40 18.81 -7.22
CA LEU A 93 -53.48 18.01 -8.06
C LEU A 93 -53.24 18.70 -9.42
N PHE A 94 -51.97 18.88 -9.79
CA PHE A 94 -51.56 19.47 -11.06
C PHE A 94 -51.53 18.46 -12.22
N LEU A 95 -51.29 17.17 -11.95
CA LEU A 95 -51.29 16.09 -12.95
C LEU A 95 -52.24 14.96 -12.55
N HIS A 96 -53.10 14.54 -13.49
CA HIS A 96 -54.14 13.51 -13.31
C HIS A 96 -53.65 12.06 -13.45
N ASN A 97 -52.35 11.83 -13.69
CA ASN A 97 -51.82 10.49 -13.85
C ASN A 97 -51.49 9.88 -12.49
N ASP A 98 -51.96 8.65 -12.28
CA ASP A 98 -51.81 7.85 -11.06
C ASP A 98 -50.46 8.04 -10.37
N LEU A 99 -50.50 8.76 -9.24
CA LEU A 99 -49.34 9.08 -8.40
C LEU A 99 -48.80 7.84 -7.65
N THR A 100 -49.31 6.64 -7.91
CA THR A 100 -49.00 5.42 -7.15
C THR A 100 -47.67 4.77 -7.53
N GLN A 101 -47.02 5.20 -8.63
CA GLN A 101 -45.79 4.56 -9.16
C GLN A 101 -44.49 5.35 -9.02
N TYR A 102 -44.50 6.54 -8.40
CA TYR A 102 -43.32 7.42 -8.36
C TYR A 102 -42.85 7.69 -6.92
N GLU A 103 -41.53 7.85 -6.72
CA GLU A 103 -41.01 8.35 -5.45
C GLU A 103 -41.45 9.80 -5.23
N HIS A 104 -42.30 9.99 -4.22
CA HIS A 104 -42.76 11.32 -3.82
C HIS A 104 -42.06 11.76 -2.55
N ILE A 105 -41.58 13.00 -2.56
CA ILE A 105 -41.17 13.65 -1.32
C ILE A 105 -42.38 14.40 -0.79
N GLU A 106 -42.98 13.89 0.28
CA GLU A 106 -44.06 14.58 0.99
C GLU A 106 -43.46 15.53 2.03
N ARG A 107 -43.97 16.77 2.04
CA ARG A 107 -43.62 17.77 3.03
C ARG A 107 -44.87 18.43 3.57
N HIS A 108 -44.95 18.46 4.89
CA HIS A 108 -46.00 19.13 5.63
C HIS A 108 -45.61 20.59 5.88
N LEU A 109 -46.53 21.50 5.55
CA LEU A 109 -46.52 22.90 5.98
C LEU A 109 -47.43 23.00 7.20
N LEU A 110 -46.83 23.23 8.37
CA LEU A 110 -47.58 23.50 9.59
C LEU A 110 -48.01 24.95 9.55
N THR A 111 -49.29 25.20 9.35
CA THR A 111 -49.90 26.50 9.63
C THR A 111 -50.63 26.46 10.97
N SER A 112 -51.07 27.62 11.45
CA SER A 112 -51.85 27.73 12.69
C SER A 112 -53.17 26.97 12.63
N ASP A 113 -53.72 26.76 11.42
CA ASP A 113 -55.10 26.30 11.24
C ASP A 113 -55.20 24.94 10.54
N GLU A 114 -54.30 24.60 9.60
CA GLU A 114 -54.31 23.33 8.85
C GLU A 114 -52.90 22.82 8.45
N ASN A 115 -52.77 21.50 8.26
CA ASN A 115 -51.55 20.87 7.77
C ASN A 115 -51.63 20.69 6.25
N ILE A 116 -50.92 21.53 5.50
CA ILE A 116 -50.97 21.52 4.04
C ILE A 116 -49.87 20.61 3.50
N VAL A 117 -50.26 19.60 2.73
CA VAL A 117 -49.35 18.63 2.12
C VAL A 117 -48.83 19.17 0.78
N VAL A 118 -47.52 19.18 0.62
CA VAL A 118 -46.85 19.51 -0.65
C VAL A 118 -46.16 18.26 -1.18
N LYS A 119 -46.47 17.89 -2.43
CA LYS A 119 -45.92 16.68 -3.07
C LYS A 119 -44.99 17.04 -4.22
N PHE A 120 -43.78 16.51 -4.17
CA PHE A 120 -42.76 16.66 -5.20
C PHE A 120 -42.49 15.34 -5.89
N HIS A 121 -42.39 15.38 -7.22
CA HIS A 121 -41.91 14.29 -8.05
C HIS A 121 -40.47 14.54 -8.46
N VAL A 122 -39.58 13.57 -8.24
CA VAL A 122 -38.16 13.64 -8.61
C VAL A 122 -37.86 12.52 -9.60
N GLU A 123 -37.50 12.87 -10.84
CA GLU A 123 -37.10 11.88 -11.84
C GLU A 123 -35.66 11.43 -11.55
N GLN A 124 -35.51 10.25 -10.95
CA GLN A 124 -34.21 9.67 -10.66
C GLN A 124 -33.61 9.00 -11.90
N ARG A 125 -32.63 9.66 -12.52
CA ARG A 125 -31.85 9.08 -13.61
C ARG A 125 -30.57 8.44 -13.07
N PHE A 126 -30.50 7.10 -13.07
CA PHE A 126 -29.35 6.34 -12.57
C PHE A 126 -28.03 6.62 -13.30
N TRP A 127 -28.11 7.01 -14.57
CA TRP A 127 -26.97 7.32 -15.41
C TRP A 127 -27.13 8.70 -16.04
N GLN A 128 -26.20 9.59 -15.73
CA GLN A 128 -26.07 10.89 -16.39
C GLN A 128 -25.03 10.81 -17.50
N ARG A 129 -25.15 11.65 -18.54
CA ARG A 129 -24.17 11.68 -19.65
C ARG A 129 -22.74 11.92 -19.16
N ASN A 130 -22.59 12.69 -18.08
CA ASN A 130 -21.30 12.98 -17.46
C ASN A 130 -20.69 11.77 -16.73
N ASP A 131 -21.50 10.79 -16.31
CA ASP A 131 -21.01 9.59 -15.65
C ASP A 131 -20.08 8.80 -16.58
N VAL A 132 -20.37 8.77 -17.88
CA VAL A 132 -19.55 8.05 -18.88
C VAL A 132 -18.11 8.56 -18.90
N PHE A 133 -17.91 9.88 -18.86
CA PHE A 133 -16.58 10.47 -18.83
C PHE A 133 -15.82 10.09 -17.55
N ILE A 134 -16.52 10.08 -16.42
CA ILE A 134 -15.92 9.72 -15.13
C ILE A 134 -15.57 8.23 -15.08
N LEU A 135 -16.41 7.36 -15.68
CA LEU A 135 -16.12 5.93 -15.82
C LEU A 135 -14.86 5.68 -16.65
N ILE A 136 -14.65 6.44 -17.73
CA ILE A 136 -13.45 6.35 -18.57
C ILE A 136 -12.20 6.77 -17.78
N ILE A 137 -12.28 7.89 -17.04
CA ILE A 137 -11.18 8.35 -16.18
C ILE A 137 -10.84 7.29 -15.13
N LEU A 138 -11.85 6.73 -14.48
CA LEU A 138 -11.68 5.73 -13.44
C LEU A 138 -11.07 4.43 -13.98
N ALA A 139 -11.49 4.00 -15.18
CA ALA A 139 -10.89 2.88 -15.88
C ALA A 139 -9.42 3.17 -16.23
N GLY A 140 -9.11 4.40 -16.69
CA GLY A 140 -7.76 4.84 -16.97
C GLY A 140 -6.85 4.81 -15.74
N VAL A 141 -7.34 5.27 -14.58
CA VAL A 141 -6.61 5.21 -13.31
C VAL A 141 -6.35 3.76 -12.88
N ALA A 142 -7.36 2.89 -12.97
CA ALA A 142 -7.21 1.47 -12.63
C ALA A 142 -6.20 0.75 -13.55
N ILE A 143 -6.23 1.03 -14.85
CA ILE A 143 -5.27 0.49 -15.82
C ILE A 143 -3.87 1.06 -15.55
N GLY A 144 -3.74 2.36 -15.29
CA GLY A 144 -2.48 3.00 -14.96
C GLY A 144 -1.82 2.39 -13.72
N PHE A 145 -2.61 2.12 -12.67
CA PHE A 145 -2.15 1.40 -11.49
C PHE A 145 -1.72 -0.04 -11.83
N GLY A 146 -2.45 -0.74 -12.70
CA GLY A 146 -2.07 -2.07 -13.20
C GLY A 146 -0.75 -2.05 -13.98
N CYS A 147 -0.53 -1.04 -14.82
CA CYS A 147 0.72 -0.85 -15.56
C CYS A 147 1.89 -0.56 -14.62
N TRP A 148 1.69 0.31 -13.62
CA TRP A 148 2.70 0.62 -12.60
C TRP A 148 3.05 -0.61 -11.75
N ALA A 149 2.05 -1.36 -11.28
CA ALA A 149 2.25 -2.60 -10.55
C ALA A 149 2.98 -3.66 -11.40
N LYS A 150 2.63 -3.76 -12.69
CA LYS A 150 3.34 -4.62 -13.66
C LYS A 150 4.76 -4.14 -13.88
N GLN A 151 5.04 -2.83 -13.94
CA GLN A 151 6.37 -2.28 -14.12
C GLN A 151 7.29 -2.56 -12.93
N ILE A 152 6.78 -2.43 -11.69
CA ILE A 152 7.54 -2.82 -10.49
C ILE A 152 7.83 -4.32 -10.47
N ASN A 153 6.83 -5.14 -10.78
CA ASN A 153 6.98 -6.58 -10.82
C ASN A 153 7.87 -7.03 -11.99
N ASN A 154 7.87 -6.32 -13.12
CA ASN A 154 8.75 -6.55 -14.27
C ASN A 154 10.15 -5.98 -14.05
N SER A 155 10.36 -4.99 -13.19
CA SER A 155 11.69 -4.57 -12.76
C SER A 155 12.34 -5.68 -11.95
N LYS A 156 11.61 -6.24 -10.97
CA LYS A 156 12.04 -7.40 -10.17
C LYS A 156 12.13 -8.68 -11.02
N SER A 157 11.19 -8.88 -11.95
CA SER A 157 11.17 -10.02 -12.86
C SER A 157 12.16 -9.87 -14.01
N GLY A 158 12.59 -8.66 -14.37
CA GLY A 158 13.61 -8.39 -15.38
C GLY A 158 15.01 -8.59 -14.79
N GLU A 159 15.19 -8.28 -13.51
CA GLU A 159 16.33 -8.75 -12.71
C GLU A 159 16.34 -10.28 -12.61
N ASN A 160 15.19 -10.91 -12.31
CA ASN A 160 15.06 -12.37 -12.21
C ASN A 160 15.06 -13.10 -13.57
N SER A 161 14.62 -12.47 -14.67
CA SER A 161 14.64 -13.05 -16.03
C SER A 161 16.00 -12.86 -16.67
N LYS A 162 16.69 -11.72 -16.46
CA LYS A 162 18.12 -11.63 -16.79
C LYS A 162 18.94 -12.65 -15.99
N ARG A 163 18.56 -12.97 -14.74
CA ARG A 163 19.10 -14.11 -13.98
C ARG A 163 18.70 -15.48 -14.54
N LYS A 164 17.44 -15.69 -14.96
CA LYS A 164 16.95 -16.99 -15.47
C LYS A 164 17.38 -17.31 -16.91
N ASP A 165 17.36 -16.33 -17.80
CA ASP A 165 17.83 -16.48 -19.19
C ASP A 165 19.35 -16.60 -19.25
N ALA A 166 20.08 -16.06 -18.27
CA ALA A 166 21.51 -16.36 -18.05
C ALA A 166 21.75 -17.73 -17.40
N ALA A 167 20.78 -18.30 -16.68
CA ALA A 167 20.90 -19.57 -15.97
C ALA A 167 20.51 -20.81 -16.80
N ILE A 168 19.86 -20.66 -17.96
CA ILE A 168 19.50 -21.80 -18.82
C ILE A 168 20.70 -22.27 -19.68
N LEU A 169 21.80 -21.50 -19.73
CA LEU A 169 22.99 -21.81 -20.55
C LEU A 169 24.33 -21.83 -19.79
N LYS A 170 24.33 -21.85 -18.45
CA LYS A 170 25.57 -21.98 -17.69
C LYS A 170 25.47 -23.06 -16.62
N ASP A 171 26.53 -23.86 -16.53
CA ASP A 171 26.78 -24.85 -15.49
C ASP A 171 26.33 -24.39 -14.10
N PRO A 172 25.96 -25.30 -13.18
CA PRO A 172 25.42 -24.96 -11.87
C PRO A 172 26.37 -24.00 -11.14
N GLU A 173 25.98 -22.73 -11.06
CA GLU A 173 26.80 -21.70 -10.43
C GLU A 173 27.04 -22.09 -8.96
N PRO A 174 28.29 -22.03 -8.47
CA PRO A 174 28.58 -22.34 -7.09
C PRO A 174 27.81 -21.40 -6.15
N LEU A 175 27.52 -21.89 -4.94
CA LEU A 175 26.89 -21.09 -3.90
C LEU A 175 27.83 -19.95 -3.53
N LYS A 176 27.34 -18.71 -3.54
CA LYS A 176 28.10 -17.50 -3.17
C LYS A 176 27.44 -16.78 -2.01
N LEU A 177 28.23 -16.24 -1.11
CA LEU A 177 27.75 -15.43 0.02
C LEU A 177 27.75 -13.94 -0.36
N ILE A 178 26.59 -13.30 -0.30
CA ILE A 178 26.42 -11.87 -0.61
C ILE A 178 26.34 -11.10 0.71
N ILE A 179 27.30 -10.22 0.96
CA ILE A 179 27.39 -9.40 2.16
C ILE A 179 27.15 -7.94 1.77
N ASN A 180 26.07 -7.32 2.26
CA ASN A 180 25.71 -5.95 1.94
C ASN A 180 26.01 -5.01 3.12
N LEU A 181 26.96 -4.09 2.93
CA LEU A 181 27.37 -3.11 3.94
C LEU A 181 26.33 -2.00 4.17
N ASN A 182 25.49 -1.69 3.19
CA ASN A 182 24.44 -0.67 3.33
C ASN A 182 23.37 -1.14 4.33
N THR A 183 22.95 -2.40 4.21
CA THR A 183 21.89 -3.01 5.03
C THR A 183 22.42 -3.85 6.19
N LYS A 184 23.73 -4.13 6.22
CA LYS A 184 24.40 -5.03 7.18
C LYS A 184 23.87 -6.46 7.15
N THR A 185 23.50 -6.92 5.96
CA THR A 185 22.87 -8.23 5.75
C THR A 185 23.82 -9.21 5.10
N VAL A 186 23.73 -10.47 5.52
CA VAL A 186 24.38 -11.61 4.87
C VAL A 186 23.29 -12.48 4.24
N VAL A 187 23.48 -12.83 2.97
CA VAL A 187 22.50 -13.55 2.15
C VAL A 187 23.21 -14.62 1.31
N ASN A 188 22.54 -15.73 1.05
CA ASN A 188 23.02 -16.77 0.14
C ASN A 188 22.51 -16.52 -1.29
N SER A 189 23.38 -16.60 -2.31
CA SER A 189 23.01 -16.41 -3.71
C SER A 189 21.90 -17.36 -4.20
N LYS A 190 21.84 -18.59 -3.66
CA LYS A 190 20.84 -19.60 -3.99
C LYS A 190 19.52 -19.42 -3.23
N ASN A 191 19.55 -18.79 -2.05
CA ASN A 191 18.36 -18.53 -1.25
C ASN A 191 18.33 -17.07 -0.75
N PRO A 192 17.97 -16.12 -1.63
CA PRO A 192 17.94 -14.70 -1.27
C PRO A 192 16.81 -14.32 -0.30
N GLU A 193 15.88 -15.23 0.00
CA GLU A 193 14.77 -14.96 0.94
C GLU A 193 15.24 -15.00 2.41
N VAL A 194 16.31 -15.76 2.70
CA VAL A 194 16.89 -15.86 4.04
C VAL A 194 18.02 -14.85 4.17
N SER A 195 17.73 -13.74 4.86
CA SER A 195 18.66 -12.62 5.06
C SER A 195 18.83 -12.34 6.56
N VAL A 196 20.07 -12.39 7.03
CA VAL A 196 20.39 -12.16 8.45
C VAL A 196 21.15 -10.85 8.62
N VAL A 197 20.72 -10.02 9.58
CA VAL A 197 21.38 -8.76 9.92
C VAL A 197 22.46 -9.03 10.97
N LEU A 198 23.70 -8.64 10.68
CA LEU A 198 24.81 -8.71 11.63
C LEU A 198 25.05 -7.36 12.33
N ALA A 199 25.48 -7.44 13.59
CA ALA A 199 26.00 -6.28 14.29
C ALA A 199 27.32 -5.80 13.67
N ASN A 200 27.62 -4.51 13.83
CA ASN A 200 28.74 -3.87 13.12
C ASN A 200 30.09 -4.54 13.43
N LYS A 201 30.34 -4.94 14.68
CA LYS A 201 31.59 -5.60 15.08
C LYS A 201 31.76 -7.00 14.44
N PRO A 202 30.81 -7.94 14.58
CA PRO A 202 30.83 -9.21 13.84
C PRO A 202 30.96 -9.05 12.32
N LEU A 203 30.22 -8.12 11.73
CA LEU A 203 30.24 -7.89 10.28
C LEU A 203 31.61 -7.44 9.78
N CYS A 204 32.20 -6.41 10.41
CA CYS A 204 33.53 -5.91 10.03
C CYS A 204 34.60 -6.97 10.24
N PHE A 205 34.52 -7.71 11.35
CA PHE A 205 35.48 -8.76 11.66
C PHE A 205 35.40 -9.93 10.66
N TYR A 206 34.18 -10.33 10.28
CA TYR A 206 34.00 -11.43 9.32
C TYR A 206 34.53 -11.08 7.93
N LEU A 207 34.22 -9.87 7.42
CA LEU A 207 34.75 -9.40 6.15
C LEU A 207 36.27 -9.30 6.15
N ALA A 208 36.85 -8.84 7.26
CA ALA A 208 38.29 -8.82 7.41
C ALA A 208 38.90 -10.21 7.49
N LEU A 209 38.24 -11.15 8.17
CA LEU A 209 38.67 -12.54 8.24
C LEU A 209 38.67 -13.20 6.86
N ILE A 210 37.65 -12.94 6.05
CA ILE A 210 37.55 -13.40 4.66
C ILE A 210 38.73 -12.86 3.85
N ASP A 211 38.87 -11.52 3.76
CA ASP A 211 39.93 -10.89 2.96
C ASP A 211 41.31 -11.37 3.43
N PHE A 212 41.54 -11.45 4.75
CA PHE A 212 42.79 -11.93 5.32
C PHE A 212 43.10 -13.39 4.96
N CYS A 213 42.11 -14.29 5.02
CA CYS A 213 42.30 -15.70 4.69
C CYS A 213 42.48 -15.95 3.19
N ILE A 214 41.93 -15.08 2.33
CA ILE A 214 42.18 -15.12 0.88
C ILE A 214 43.63 -14.69 0.58
N ASP A 215 44.11 -13.62 1.21
CA ASP A 215 45.46 -13.10 1.00
C ASP A 215 46.54 -13.95 1.69
N ASN A 216 46.18 -14.66 2.77
CA ASN A 216 47.10 -15.45 3.60
C ASN A 216 46.55 -16.87 3.89
N PRO A 217 46.45 -17.77 2.89
CA PRO A 217 45.80 -19.08 3.05
C PRO A 217 46.54 -20.02 4.01
N ASP A 218 47.87 -19.87 4.15
CA ASP A 218 48.72 -20.74 4.97
C ASP A 218 48.81 -20.31 6.44
N VAL A 219 48.22 -19.16 6.81
CA VAL A 219 48.35 -18.60 8.15
C VAL A 219 47.32 -19.23 9.11
N LEU A 220 47.83 -19.95 10.11
CA LEU A 220 47.02 -20.56 11.16
C LEU A 220 46.63 -19.54 12.24
N LEU A 221 45.38 -19.05 12.15
CA LEU A 221 44.77 -18.16 13.13
C LEU A 221 44.30 -18.91 14.38
N ASN A 222 44.99 -18.77 15.51
CA ASN A 222 44.64 -19.44 16.78
C ASN A 222 43.95 -18.47 17.76
N GLN A 223 42.89 -18.92 18.44
CA GLN A 223 42.16 -18.11 19.43
C GLN A 223 42.97 -17.73 20.68
N ASN A 224 44.00 -18.52 21.01
CA ASN A 224 44.87 -18.29 22.16
C ASN A 224 46.03 -17.33 21.86
N LYS A 225 46.17 -16.90 20.60
CA LYS A 225 47.15 -15.90 20.18
C LYS A 225 46.43 -14.59 19.90
N ASP A 226 47.19 -13.50 19.95
CA ASP A 226 46.68 -12.21 19.51
C ASP A 226 46.27 -12.27 18.04
N VAL A 227 45.23 -11.51 17.71
CA VAL A 227 44.75 -11.35 16.34
C VAL A 227 45.85 -10.62 15.54
N PRO A 228 46.25 -11.10 14.36
CA PRO A 228 47.25 -10.43 13.54
C PRO A 228 46.89 -8.96 13.28
N GLU A 229 47.89 -8.09 13.31
CA GLU A 229 47.71 -6.64 13.14
C GLU A 229 47.10 -6.32 11.77
N GLU A 230 47.53 -7.00 10.71
CA GLU A 230 46.98 -6.89 9.35
C GLU A 230 45.46 -7.17 9.31
N LEU A 231 44.99 -8.20 10.02
CA LEU A 231 43.55 -8.51 10.11
C LEU A 231 42.82 -7.37 10.83
N LEU A 232 43.40 -6.84 11.91
CA LEU A 232 42.83 -5.70 12.64
C LEU A 232 42.76 -4.44 11.76
N GLU A 233 43.76 -4.18 10.92
CA GLU A 233 43.77 -3.07 9.98
C GLU A 233 42.62 -3.20 8.97
N ILE A 234 42.44 -4.38 8.37
CA ILE A 234 41.33 -4.65 7.43
C ILE A 234 39.98 -4.47 8.14
N ALA A 235 39.82 -4.98 9.37
CA ALA A 235 38.59 -4.84 10.15
C ALA A 235 38.28 -3.36 10.47
N ASN A 236 39.30 -2.57 10.77
CA ASN A 236 39.16 -1.13 10.97
C ASN A 236 38.78 -0.41 9.67
N LYS A 237 39.33 -0.81 8.51
CA LYS A 237 38.94 -0.27 7.21
C LYS A 237 37.44 -0.46 6.92
N TYR A 238 36.92 -1.68 7.14
CA TYR A 238 35.48 -1.95 7.00
C TYR A 238 34.64 -1.17 8.00
N PHE A 239 35.14 -0.99 9.22
CA PHE A 239 34.48 -0.15 10.22
C PHE A 239 34.35 1.30 9.76
N TYR A 240 35.42 1.91 9.23
CA TYR A 240 35.35 3.26 8.68
C TYR A 240 34.36 3.34 7.51
N ARG A 241 34.36 2.32 6.64
CA ARG A 241 33.38 2.24 5.55
C ARG A 241 31.93 2.21 6.06
N LEU A 242 31.63 1.44 7.10
CA LEU A 242 30.30 1.45 7.71
C LEU A 242 29.94 2.82 8.28
N THR A 243 30.89 3.53 8.88
CA THR A 243 30.63 4.90 9.38
C THR A 243 30.35 5.89 8.27
N GLU A 244 31.04 5.80 7.12
CA GLU A 244 30.75 6.62 5.93
C GLU A 244 29.35 6.36 5.38
N LEU A 245 28.89 5.09 5.42
CA LEU A 245 27.54 4.69 5.01
C LEU A 245 26.45 5.10 6.01
N GLY A 246 26.80 5.81 7.09
CA GLY A 246 25.85 6.35 8.06
C GLY A 246 25.50 5.40 9.21
N HIS A 247 26.20 4.28 9.37
CA HIS A 247 26.00 3.41 10.54
C HIS A 247 26.62 4.03 11.79
N THR A 248 25.78 4.63 12.63
CA THR A 248 26.21 5.35 13.85
C THR A 248 26.63 4.39 14.96
N ILE A 249 27.75 4.70 15.64
CA ILE A 249 28.34 3.84 16.67
C ILE A 249 28.85 4.70 17.81
N ARG A 250 28.49 4.33 19.04
CA ARG A 250 28.86 5.08 20.26
C ARG A 250 30.35 4.96 20.62
N LYS A 251 31.02 3.86 20.28
CA LYS A 251 32.44 3.59 20.59
C LYS A 251 33.11 2.74 19.51
N ARG A 252 34.37 3.02 19.20
CA ARG A 252 35.19 2.20 18.28
C ARG A 252 35.27 0.75 18.79
N PRO A 253 34.98 -0.26 17.95
CA PRO A 253 35.04 -1.65 18.34
C PRO A 253 36.50 -2.05 18.57
N ASN A 254 36.73 -2.77 19.67
CA ASN A 254 37.95 -3.52 19.88
C ASN A 254 37.70 -4.95 19.38
N PHE A 255 38.43 -5.38 18.34
CA PHE A 255 38.26 -6.67 17.68
C PHE A 255 39.01 -7.84 18.36
N THR A 256 39.96 -7.56 19.26
CA THR A 256 40.66 -8.60 20.04
C THR A 256 39.84 -9.01 21.26
N ASN A 257 39.15 -8.08 21.90
CA ASN A 257 38.30 -8.37 23.06
C ASN A 257 37.08 -9.19 22.66
N SER A 258 36.78 -10.24 23.42
CA SER A 258 35.60 -11.08 23.20
C SER A 258 35.54 -11.68 21.78
N LEU A 259 36.69 -12.09 21.24
CA LEU A 259 36.80 -12.73 19.93
C LEU A 259 35.85 -13.93 19.81
N GLU A 260 35.82 -14.81 20.82
CA GLU A 260 34.97 -16.02 20.78
C GLU A 260 33.46 -15.68 20.71
N LYS A 261 33.04 -14.61 21.39
CA LYS A 261 31.66 -14.11 21.27
C LYS A 261 31.38 -13.61 19.86
N THR A 262 32.32 -12.87 19.27
CA THR A 262 32.21 -12.32 17.91
C THR A 262 32.11 -13.45 16.88
N LEU A 263 32.97 -14.48 16.99
CA LEU A 263 32.91 -15.67 16.14
C LEU A 263 31.61 -16.45 16.34
N SER A 264 31.09 -16.54 17.56
CA SER A 264 29.82 -17.20 17.84
C SER A 264 28.62 -16.48 17.19
N GLU A 265 28.61 -15.15 17.20
CA GLU A 265 27.58 -14.35 16.51
C GLU A 265 27.64 -14.54 14.98
N ILE A 266 28.85 -14.61 14.41
CA ILE A 266 29.05 -14.90 12.97
C ILE A 266 28.53 -16.31 12.64
N ARG A 267 28.92 -17.31 13.42
CA ARG A 267 28.49 -18.71 13.22
C ARG A 267 26.97 -18.84 13.26
N ALA A 268 26.31 -18.20 14.23
CA ALA A 268 24.86 -18.22 14.35
C ALA A 268 24.17 -17.61 13.12
N ALA A 269 24.70 -16.50 12.58
CA ALA A 269 24.17 -15.89 11.37
C ALA A 269 24.36 -16.80 10.14
N LEU A 270 25.52 -17.45 10.02
CA LEU A 270 25.79 -18.38 8.93
C LEU A 270 24.96 -19.66 9.03
N ASP A 271 24.66 -20.15 10.24
CA ASP A 271 23.79 -21.30 10.45
C ASP A 271 22.38 -21.06 9.90
N GLU A 272 21.87 -19.84 10.06
CA GLU A 272 20.57 -19.43 9.53
C GLU A 272 20.61 -19.25 8.01
N VAL A 273 21.61 -18.53 7.48
CA VAL A 273 21.77 -18.28 6.03
C VAL A 273 22.04 -19.56 5.22
N LEU A 274 22.77 -20.52 5.81
CA LEU A 274 23.16 -21.77 5.15
C LEU A 274 22.29 -22.96 5.55
N ILE A 275 21.12 -22.74 6.16
CA ILE A 275 20.23 -23.81 6.63
C ILE A 275 19.84 -24.80 5.52
N ALA A 276 19.63 -24.30 4.30
CA ALA A 276 19.27 -25.10 3.14
C ALA A 276 20.47 -25.77 2.44
N HIS A 277 21.70 -25.37 2.80
CA HIS A 277 22.95 -25.79 2.16
C HIS A 277 24.04 -26.10 3.18
N PRO A 278 23.82 -27.06 4.10
CA PRO A 278 24.78 -27.39 5.15
C PRO A 278 26.15 -27.84 4.63
N GLU A 279 26.21 -28.39 3.42
CA GLU A 279 27.45 -28.79 2.73
C GLU A 279 28.40 -27.62 2.50
N SER A 280 27.87 -26.41 2.32
CA SER A 280 28.66 -25.20 2.07
C SER A 280 29.31 -24.62 3.33
N LYS A 281 28.92 -25.11 4.53
CA LYS A 281 29.50 -24.65 5.79
C LYS A 281 31.02 -24.85 5.84
N GLY A 282 31.57 -25.89 5.21
CA GLY A 282 33.01 -26.12 5.19
C GLY A 282 33.84 -24.95 4.65
N VAL A 283 33.26 -24.14 3.75
CA VAL A 283 33.93 -23.00 3.09
C VAL A 283 33.79 -21.71 3.89
N TYR A 284 32.56 -21.41 4.34
CA TYR A 284 32.22 -20.09 4.90
C TYR A 284 32.25 -20.01 6.43
N TYR A 285 32.23 -21.16 7.11
CA TYR A 285 31.97 -21.24 8.54
C TYR A 285 33.26 -21.27 9.37
N PRO A 286 33.53 -20.26 10.23
CA PRO A 286 34.71 -20.27 11.09
C PRO A 286 34.67 -21.47 12.06
N PRO A 287 35.67 -22.37 12.05
CA PRO A 287 35.66 -23.57 12.89
C PRO A 287 35.58 -23.24 14.38
N LYS A 288 34.90 -24.09 15.16
CA LYS A 288 34.81 -23.98 16.63
C LYS A 288 35.72 -25.02 17.27
N ALA A 289 36.55 -24.62 18.23
CA ALA A 289 37.33 -25.55 19.04
C ALA A 289 36.38 -26.49 19.82
N HIS A 290 36.53 -27.80 19.66
CA HIS A 290 35.78 -28.83 20.41
C HIS A 290 36.77 -29.70 21.20
N GLY A 291 36.59 -29.83 22.51
CA GLY A 291 37.35 -30.77 23.37
C GLY A 291 38.00 -30.15 24.61
N GLU A 292 38.43 -31.01 25.54
CA GLU A 292 39.17 -30.68 26.78
C GLU A 292 40.41 -29.84 26.46
N GLY A 293 40.31 -28.55 26.74
CA GLY A 293 41.35 -27.57 26.47
C GLY A 293 41.00 -26.67 25.30
N SER A 294 40.22 -25.62 25.58
CA SER A 294 40.18 -24.37 24.79
C SER A 294 41.59 -23.79 24.50
N ARG A 295 42.62 -24.30 25.18
CA ARG A 295 44.05 -23.99 25.06
C ARG A 295 44.81 -24.86 24.04
N SER A 296 44.15 -25.79 23.35
CA SER A 296 44.81 -26.60 22.33
C SER A 296 45.35 -25.68 21.22
N ARG A 297 46.65 -25.80 20.92
CA ARG A 297 47.36 -25.01 19.91
C ARG A 297 46.89 -25.28 18.47
N LEU A 298 45.99 -26.25 18.29
CA LEU A 298 45.66 -26.86 17.01
C LEU A 298 44.37 -26.33 16.38
N HIS A 299 43.53 -25.63 17.14
CA HIS A 299 42.26 -25.11 16.59
C HIS A 299 42.48 -23.74 15.94
N SER A 300 42.35 -23.72 14.61
CA SER A 300 42.31 -22.48 13.86
C SER A 300 40.87 -22.03 13.60
N TYR A 301 40.62 -20.72 13.68
CA TYR A 301 39.34 -20.12 13.29
C TYR A 301 39.37 -19.55 11.86
N GLY A 302 40.48 -19.71 11.13
CA GLY A 302 40.63 -19.27 9.75
C GLY A 302 39.76 -20.07 8.78
N LEU A 303 39.48 -19.46 7.63
CA LEU A 303 38.70 -20.05 6.54
C LEU A 303 39.67 -20.64 5.52
N SER A 304 39.81 -21.97 5.49
CA SER A 304 40.87 -22.64 4.69
C SER A 304 40.50 -22.93 3.24
N GLN A 305 39.22 -22.83 2.89
CA GLN A 305 38.71 -23.22 1.56
C GLN A 305 38.10 -22.05 0.78
N ILE A 306 38.28 -20.82 1.27
CA ILE A 306 37.59 -19.65 0.75
C ILE A 306 38.35 -18.99 -0.40
N SER A 307 37.64 -18.65 -1.47
CA SER A 307 38.16 -17.95 -2.64
C SER A 307 37.48 -16.58 -2.81
N SER A 308 38.11 -15.69 -3.58
CA SER A 308 37.51 -14.39 -3.94
C SER A 308 36.21 -14.55 -4.74
N ASP A 309 36.01 -15.66 -5.44
CA ASP A 309 34.80 -15.93 -6.23
C ASP A 309 33.61 -16.39 -5.38
N ASP A 310 33.86 -16.78 -4.13
CA ASP A 310 32.86 -17.31 -3.21
C ASP A 310 32.04 -16.20 -2.53
N ILE A 311 32.53 -14.95 -2.55
CA ILE A 311 31.92 -13.84 -1.82
C ILE A 311 31.71 -12.62 -2.70
N GLU A 312 30.53 -12.01 -2.56
CA GLU A 312 30.20 -10.73 -3.16
C GLU A 312 29.95 -9.68 -2.05
N VAL A 313 30.73 -8.60 -2.05
CA VAL A 313 30.59 -7.52 -1.05
C VAL A 313 29.97 -6.28 -1.70
N VAL A 314 28.72 -5.97 -1.32
CA VAL A 314 27.99 -4.79 -1.80
C VAL A 314 28.26 -3.60 -0.90
N GLY A 315 28.72 -2.49 -1.49
CA GLY A 315 29.04 -1.25 -0.77
C GLY A 315 30.46 -1.19 -0.18
N LYS A 316 31.37 -2.06 -0.66
CA LYS A 316 32.81 -2.01 -0.35
C LYS A 316 33.41 -0.63 -0.66
#